data_AF-A0A373NQY2-F1
#
_entry.id   AF-A0A373NQY2-F1
#
_cell.length_a   1.000
_cell.length_b   1.000
_cell.length_c   1.000
_cell.angle_alpha   90.00
_cell.angle_beta   90.00
_cell.angle_gamma   90.00
#
_symmetry.space_group_name_H-M   'P 1'
#
loop_
_entity.id
_entity.type
_entity.pdbx_description
1 polymer ?
#
loop_
_entity_poly.entity_id
_entity_poly.type
_entity_poly.pdbx_seq_one_letter_code
_entity_poly.pdbx_strand_id
1 'polypeptide(L)'
;MAILKHIASKNANYGSAIDYLKYQHDEFHLVPVLDENGNMMLRDEFYLEGLNCDPETYDLECELLNQEYNKNNTYDEIKSHHYIISHDPKDNTDHNLTGEWAQAIGMEYAKANFPGHQALVCTHTDGKNGTGNIHTHIIINSLRKFDVDPQPFTERPIDCKTGYKHHLTKDYLKHLQKSLMDICQREGLHQVDLLSPAADRISPQEYYAKQRGQQNLDIANIELMIEGITPMHTTFETGKEKIRNAISDIAERATSFEEFQRLLKAEYGISVKDHRGRFSYLPADRQKYISARALGSNYDRDRLLRIFAENARTATQNTPHWTADDPMAILFIKSDLRLVVDLQTCVKAQQSRAYAQKVKISNLQQMARTVAYVQEHGYDSRENLSETADAIYTKMAKARGDAKLTESKLRKTNEQIHYLGQYLSTKSIYGEFLKAPNKKIFRQAHSDELAQYEEALQILKQHSLDGKFPTMKDLRAEKEQLTIQKDAQYDTYRYFKDYHKELQTVCANVDSILGAEQEVQQHEQQHTRKYEPSL
;
A
#
# COMPACT_ATOMS: atom_id res chain seq x y z
N MET A 1 -10.87 10.10 -13.12
CA MET A 1 -12.19 10.64 -12.80
C MET A 1 -11.96 11.76 -11.80
N ALA A 2 -12.77 12.81 -11.84
CA ALA A 2 -12.64 13.94 -10.94
C ALA A 2 -12.78 13.51 -9.46
N ILE A 3 -11.79 13.85 -8.63
CA ILE A 3 -11.78 13.59 -7.19
C ILE A 3 -11.55 14.88 -6.40
N LEU A 4 -12.13 14.94 -5.20
CA LEU A 4 -11.92 16.02 -4.24
C LEU A 4 -11.15 15.51 -3.03
N LYS A 5 -9.99 16.12 -2.75
CA LYS A 5 -9.20 15.87 -1.53
C LYS A 5 -9.24 17.11 -0.63
N HIS A 6 -9.25 16.90 0.68
CA HIS A 6 -9.16 17.97 1.69
C HIS A 6 -8.01 17.70 2.67
N ILE A 7 -7.26 18.74 2.98
CA ILE A 7 -6.18 18.76 3.98
C ILE A 7 -6.35 20.00 4.85
N ALA A 8 -6.34 19.83 6.18
CA ALA A 8 -6.26 20.96 7.10
C ALA A 8 -4.79 21.22 7.47
N SER A 9 -4.33 22.45 7.29
CA SER A 9 -2.95 22.85 7.57
C SER A 9 -2.84 23.62 8.87
N LYS A 10 -1.85 23.26 9.69
CA LYS A 10 -1.43 24.02 10.88
C LYS A 10 -0.24 24.94 10.58
N ASN A 11 0.25 24.97 9.34
CA ASN A 11 1.43 25.75 8.98
C ASN A 11 1.12 27.24 9.07
N ALA A 12 1.87 27.96 9.90
CA ALA A 12 1.71 29.40 10.08
C ALA A 12 2.33 30.20 8.93
N ASN A 13 3.25 29.61 8.15
CA ASN A 13 3.82 30.25 6.98
C ASN A 13 2.86 30.06 5.78
N TYR A 14 2.00 31.06 5.53
CA TYR A 14 1.08 31.06 4.39
C TYR A 14 1.82 31.18 3.05
N GLY A 15 3.00 31.80 3.00
CA GLY A 15 3.85 31.88 1.80
C GLY A 15 4.27 30.51 1.26
N SER A 16 4.45 29.51 2.15
CA SER A 16 4.74 28.14 1.73
C SER A 16 3.66 27.52 0.82
N ALA A 17 2.42 27.98 0.94
CA ALA A 17 1.34 27.57 0.05
C ALA A 17 1.52 28.17 -1.35
N ILE A 18 1.95 29.43 -1.44
CA ILE A 18 2.25 30.09 -2.71
C ILE A 18 3.41 29.36 -3.40
N ASP A 19 4.47 29.06 -2.65
CA ASP A 19 5.64 28.33 -3.18
C ASP A 19 5.24 26.94 -3.70
N TYR A 20 4.46 26.20 -2.90
CA TYR A 20 3.97 24.87 -3.29
C TYR A 20 3.19 24.89 -4.63
N LEU A 21 2.42 25.95 -4.86
CA LEU A 21 1.60 26.12 -6.05
C LEU A 21 2.43 26.56 -7.27
N LYS A 22 3.39 27.47 -7.10
CA LYS A 22 4.18 28.04 -8.22
C LYS A 22 5.34 27.17 -8.68
N TYR A 23 5.95 26.42 -7.76
CA TYR A 23 7.19 25.69 -8.03
C TYR A 23 6.97 24.18 -8.17
N GLN A 24 7.83 23.54 -8.95
CA GLN A 24 7.88 22.09 -9.13
C GLN A 24 8.29 21.41 -7.82
N HIS A 25 7.65 20.29 -7.51
CA HIS A 25 7.94 19.50 -6.32
C HIS A 25 8.08 18.02 -6.69
N ASP A 26 9.06 17.33 -6.10
CA ASP A 26 9.14 15.87 -6.10
C ASP A 26 7.92 15.34 -5.34
N GLU A 27 7.00 14.67 -6.03
CA GLU A 27 5.76 14.19 -5.41
C GLU A 27 5.96 13.05 -4.40
N PHE A 28 7.09 12.35 -4.44
CA PHE A 28 7.39 11.27 -3.49
C PHE A 28 7.88 11.84 -2.17
N HIS A 29 8.76 12.85 -2.22
CA HIS A 29 9.37 13.44 -1.03
C HIS A 29 8.73 14.76 -0.60
N LEU A 30 7.85 15.34 -1.42
CA LEU A 30 7.23 16.67 -1.25
C LEU A 30 8.25 17.79 -1.06
N VAL A 31 9.41 17.68 -1.73
CA VAL A 31 10.48 18.68 -1.70
C VAL A 31 10.52 19.45 -3.02
N PRO A 32 10.86 20.74 -3.04
CA PRO A 32 10.97 21.50 -4.27
C PRO A 32 12.07 20.92 -5.17
N VAL A 33 11.82 20.90 -6.48
CA VAL A 33 12.83 20.58 -7.48
C VAL A 33 13.72 21.80 -7.66
N LEU A 34 15.03 21.58 -7.55
CA LEU A 34 16.03 22.65 -7.63
C LEU A 34 16.80 22.57 -8.94
N ASP A 35 17.10 23.72 -9.52
CA ASP A 35 18.00 23.85 -10.67
C ASP A 35 19.47 23.57 -10.28
N GLU A 36 20.37 23.58 -11.27
CA GLU A 36 21.82 23.37 -11.06
C GLU A 36 22.45 24.37 -10.08
N ASN A 37 21.81 25.52 -9.85
CA ASN A 37 22.25 26.57 -8.95
C ASN A 37 21.58 26.50 -7.56
N GLY A 38 20.67 25.55 -7.34
CA GLY A 38 19.94 25.37 -6.09
C GLY A 38 18.67 26.24 -5.95
N ASN A 39 18.20 26.88 -7.01
CA ASN A 39 16.95 27.67 -7.00
C ASN A 39 15.74 26.80 -7.29
N MET A 40 14.58 27.14 -6.71
CA MET A 40 13.33 26.44 -6.99
C MET A 40 12.90 26.65 -8.44
N MET A 41 12.56 25.57 -9.13
CA MET A 41 12.11 25.60 -10.52
C MET A 41 10.60 25.92 -10.60
N LEU A 42 10.22 26.91 -11.42
CA LEU A 42 8.81 27.21 -11.70
C LEU A 42 8.16 26.06 -12.47
N ARG A 43 6.85 25.87 -12.26
CA ARG A 43 6.05 24.96 -13.10
C ARG A 43 6.00 25.48 -14.53
N ASP A 44 5.98 24.55 -15.48
CA ASP A 44 5.95 24.87 -16.91
C ASP A 44 4.62 25.54 -17.32
N GLU A 45 3.51 25.10 -16.71
CA GLU A 45 2.17 25.64 -16.93
C GLU A 45 1.40 25.70 -15.60
N PHE A 46 1.01 26.90 -15.18
CA PHE A 46 0.12 27.10 -14.04
C PHE A 46 -0.70 28.38 -14.18
N TYR A 47 -1.87 28.39 -13.53
CA TYR A 47 -2.79 29.52 -13.48
C TYR A 47 -3.08 29.81 -12.01
N LEU A 48 -2.90 31.06 -11.56
CA LEU A 48 -3.06 31.43 -10.17
C LEU A 48 -3.97 32.65 -10.05
N GLU A 49 -5.05 32.52 -9.28
CA GLU A 49 -6.00 33.59 -9.00
C GLU A 49 -6.38 33.62 -7.52
N GLY A 50 -6.75 34.82 -7.04
CA GLY A 50 -7.26 35.04 -5.70
C GLY A 50 -8.77 35.21 -5.65
N LEU A 51 -9.41 34.69 -4.61
CA LEU A 51 -10.79 34.98 -4.25
C LEU A 51 -10.80 35.79 -2.96
N ASN A 52 -11.36 37.00 -2.98
CA ASN A 52 -11.39 37.95 -1.84
C ASN A 52 -10.00 38.36 -1.31
N CYS A 53 -8.94 38.16 -2.10
CA CYS A 53 -7.55 38.56 -1.84
C CYS A 53 -6.80 38.69 -3.16
N ASP A 54 -5.66 39.39 -3.14
CA ASP A 54 -4.67 39.34 -4.21
C ASP A 54 -3.75 38.12 -4.02
N PRO A 55 -3.54 37.27 -5.04
CA PRO A 55 -2.73 36.07 -4.91
C PRO A 55 -1.27 36.33 -4.51
N GLU A 56 -0.70 37.47 -4.88
CA GLU A 56 0.69 37.81 -4.56
C GLU A 56 0.87 38.33 -3.13
N THR A 57 -0.22 38.68 -2.45
CA THR A 57 -0.19 39.16 -1.05
C THR A 57 -1.09 38.34 -0.12
N TYR A 58 -1.50 37.15 -0.57
CA TYR A 58 -2.40 36.27 0.17
C TYR A 58 -1.90 35.96 1.58
N ASP A 59 -0.61 35.72 1.74
CA ASP A 59 0.03 35.44 3.02
C ASP A 59 -0.14 36.60 4.01
N LEU A 60 0.24 37.80 3.60
CA LEU A 60 0.12 39.02 4.38
C LEU A 60 -1.34 39.33 4.70
N GLU A 61 -2.24 39.24 3.70
CA GLU A 61 -3.66 39.50 3.94
C GLU A 61 -4.28 38.49 4.93
N CYS A 62 -3.86 37.22 4.89
CA CYS A 62 -4.31 36.21 5.85
C CYS A 62 -3.80 36.52 7.26
N GLU A 63 -2.53 36.90 7.39
CA GLU A 63 -1.91 37.28 8.65
C GLU A 63 -2.57 38.50 9.29
N LEU A 64 -2.87 39.53 8.49
CA LEU A 64 -3.59 40.72 8.95
C LEU A 64 -4.98 40.37 9.48
N LEU A 65 -5.74 39.54 8.76
CA LEU A 65 -7.06 39.10 9.21
C LEU A 65 -6.97 38.27 10.50
N ASN A 66 -5.95 37.41 10.61
CA ASN A 66 -5.71 36.63 11.83
C ASN A 66 -5.43 37.53 13.04
N GLN A 67 -4.64 38.59 12.86
CA GLN A 67 -4.33 39.58 13.88
C GLN A 67 -5.58 40.39 14.29
N GLU A 68 -6.38 40.84 13.32
CA GLU A 68 -7.62 41.58 13.56
C GLU A 68 -8.59 40.82 14.49
N TYR A 69 -8.77 39.52 14.24
CA TYR A 69 -9.67 38.67 15.03
C TYR A 69 -8.99 37.93 16.18
N ASN A 70 -7.69 38.18 16.42
CA ASN A 70 -6.86 37.53 17.43
C ASN A 70 -6.99 35.98 17.41
N LYS A 71 -6.85 35.38 16.23
CA LYS A 71 -6.93 33.92 16.01
C LYS A 71 -5.70 33.41 15.30
N ASN A 72 -5.53 32.09 15.29
CA ASN A 72 -4.43 31.43 14.59
C ASN A 72 -3.04 31.77 15.18
N ASN A 73 -2.97 32.00 16.49
CA ASN A 73 -1.75 32.39 17.20
C ASN A 73 -0.91 31.20 17.70
N THR A 74 -1.52 30.03 17.86
CA THR A 74 -0.86 28.85 18.43
C THR A 74 -0.56 27.79 17.37
N TYR A 75 0.46 26.97 17.60
CA TYR A 75 0.87 25.91 16.66
C TYR A 75 -0.26 24.92 16.32
N ASP A 76 -1.14 24.61 17.28
CA ASP A 76 -2.18 23.59 17.11
C ASP A 76 -3.43 24.05 16.36
N GLU A 77 -3.56 25.34 16.12
CA GLU A 77 -4.69 25.88 15.37
C GLU A 77 -4.56 25.65 13.87
N ILE A 78 -5.66 25.25 13.24
CA ILE A 78 -5.76 25.16 11.77
C ILE A 78 -5.72 26.57 11.18
N LYS A 79 -4.75 26.79 10.29
CA LYS A 79 -4.43 28.07 9.63
C LYS A 79 -5.08 28.18 8.26
N SER A 80 -5.07 27.09 7.52
CA SER A 80 -5.68 27.04 6.19
C SER A 80 -6.28 25.68 5.89
N HIS A 81 -7.18 25.64 4.92
CA HIS A 81 -7.74 24.40 4.37
C HIS A 81 -7.38 24.32 2.90
N HIS A 82 -6.81 23.20 2.50
CA HIS A 82 -6.39 22.92 1.13
C HIS A 82 -7.31 21.88 0.53
N TYR A 83 -8.04 22.29 -0.51
CA TYR A 83 -8.82 21.42 -1.35
C TYR A 83 -8.08 21.18 -2.66
N ILE A 84 -8.13 19.95 -3.16
CA ILE A 84 -7.50 19.58 -4.42
C ILE A 84 -8.55 18.86 -5.25
N ILE A 85 -8.88 19.44 -6.40
CA ILE A 85 -9.64 18.81 -7.46
C ILE A 85 -8.62 18.18 -8.41
N SER A 86 -8.73 16.88 -8.64
CA SER A 86 -7.89 16.18 -9.63
C SER A 86 -8.80 15.63 -10.70
N HIS A 87 -8.65 16.08 -11.94
CA HIS A 87 -9.44 15.62 -13.08
C HIS A 87 -8.98 14.24 -13.58
N ASP A 88 -9.76 13.57 -14.44
CA ASP A 88 -9.27 12.37 -15.12
C ASP A 88 -8.16 12.77 -16.10
N PRO A 89 -7.00 12.09 -16.15
CA PRO A 89 -6.02 12.30 -17.22
C PRO A 89 -6.66 12.21 -18.62
N LYS A 90 -7.66 11.34 -18.78
CA LYS A 90 -8.38 11.17 -20.04
C LYS A 90 -9.27 12.36 -20.39
N ASP A 91 -9.60 13.26 -19.45
CA ASP A 91 -10.38 14.45 -19.79
C ASP A 91 -9.61 15.39 -20.73
N ASN A 92 -8.28 15.36 -20.71
CA ASN A 92 -7.47 16.08 -21.69
C ASN A 92 -7.67 15.52 -23.11
N THR A 93 -7.67 14.20 -23.27
CA THR A 93 -7.82 13.55 -24.60
C THR A 93 -9.26 13.43 -25.07
N ASP A 94 -10.17 13.09 -24.17
CA ASP A 94 -11.54 12.69 -24.49
C ASP A 94 -12.48 13.90 -24.49
N HIS A 95 -12.16 14.92 -23.68
CA HIS A 95 -12.99 16.10 -23.49
C HIS A 95 -12.27 17.42 -23.76
N ASN A 96 -10.99 17.40 -24.16
CA ASN A 96 -10.15 18.58 -24.41
C ASN A 96 -10.06 19.53 -23.19
N LEU A 97 -10.06 19.00 -21.98
CA LEU A 97 -9.88 19.80 -20.77
C LEU A 97 -8.48 20.42 -20.76
N THR A 98 -8.40 21.76 -20.78
CA THR A 98 -7.15 22.52 -20.67
C THR A 98 -6.94 23.06 -19.25
N GLY A 99 -5.72 23.52 -18.94
CA GLY A 99 -5.41 24.17 -17.67
C GLY A 99 -6.26 25.42 -17.42
N GLU A 100 -6.51 26.25 -18.43
CA GLU A 100 -7.40 27.42 -18.31
C GLU A 100 -8.83 27.02 -17.97
N TRP A 101 -9.35 25.97 -18.61
CA TRP A 101 -10.73 25.54 -18.37
C TRP A 101 -10.89 24.93 -16.98
N ALA A 102 -9.94 24.10 -16.56
CA ALA A 102 -9.89 23.60 -15.19
C ALA A 102 -9.75 24.73 -14.15
N GLN A 103 -8.97 25.77 -14.44
CA GLN A 103 -8.88 26.97 -13.61
C GLN A 103 -10.24 27.68 -13.50
N ALA A 104 -10.95 27.86 -14.61
CA ALA A 104 -12.28 28.47 -14.60
C ALA A 104 -13.28 27.65 -13.76
N ILE A 105 -13.26 26.32 -13.89
CA ILE A 105 -14.04 25.40 -13.06
C ILE A 105 -13.68 25.56 -11.58
N GLY A 106 -12.38 25.60 -11.25
CA GLY A 106 -11.89 25.78 -9.88
C GLY A 106 -12.33 27.11 -9.27
N MET A 107 -12.32 28.19 -10.06
CA MET A 107 -12.79 29.50 -9.63
C MET A 107 -14.30 29.54 -9.42
N GLU A 108 -15.09 28.93 -10.30
CA GLU A 108 -16.54 28.76 -10.10
C GLU A 108 -16.81 27.96 -8.82
N TYR A 109 -16.14 26.82 -8.67
CA TYR A 109 -16.27 25.96 -7.51
C TYR A 109 -15.90 26.69 -6.22
N ALA A 110 -14.79 27.44 -6.19
CA ALA A 110 -14.36 28.19 -5.03
C ALA A 110 -15.35 29.29 -4.64
N LYS A 111 -15.89 30.03 -5.62
CA LYS A 111 -16.89 31.09 -5.39
C LYS A 111 -18.18 30.53 -4.80
N ALA A 112 -18.66 29.41 -5.33
CA ALA A 112 -19.90 28.78 -4.87
C ALA A 112 -19.74 28.17 -3.47
N ASN A 113 -18.60 27.50 -3.23
CA ASN A 113 -18.43 26.65 -2.06
C ASN A 113 -17.71 27.33 -0.89
N PHE A 114 -16.89 28.36 -1.12
CA PHE A 114 -16.16 29.06 -0.05
C PHE A 114 -16.43 30.57 -0.01
N PRO A 115 -17.71 31.01 -0.05
CA PRO A 115 -18.03 32.42 -0.09
C PRO A 115 -17.48 33.14 1.15
N GLY A 116 -16.97 34.35 0.98
CA GLY A 116 -16.43 35.15 2.07
C GLY A 116 -15.10 34.69 2.66
N HIS A 117 -14.52 33.56 2.24
CA HIS A 117 -13.12 33.24 2.57
C HIS A 117 -12.16 33.91 1.60
N GLN A 118 -10.96 34.23 2.09
CA GLN A 118 -9.80 34.46 1.23
C GLN A 118 -9.35 33.12 0.67
N ALA A 119 -9.15 33.02 -0.63
CA ALA A 119 -8.67 31.78 -1.26
C ALA A 119 -7.63 32.04 -2.34
N LEU A 120 -6.64 31.15 -2.43
CA LEU A 120 -5.85 30.94 -3.64
C LEU A 120 -6.45 29.80 -4.44
N VAL A 121 -6.70 30.03 -5.72
CA VAL A 121 -7.10 28.99 -6.67
C VAL A 121 -5.99 28.87 -7.71
N CYS A 122 -5.33 27.73 -7.74
CA CYS A 122 -4.24 27.47 -8.66
C CYS A 122 -4.43 26.16 -9.41
N THR A 123 -4.33 26.21 -10.73
CA THR A 123 -4.36 25.03 -11.59
C THR A 123 -3.00 24.79 -12.20
N HIS A 124 -2.56 23.54 -12.22
CA HIS A 124 -1.37 23.09 -12.95
C HIS A 124 -1.66 21.79 -13.70
N THR A 125 -0.87 21.52 -14.74
CA THR A 125 -1.06 20.40 -15.67
C THR A 125 0.03 19.32 -15.53
N ASP A 126 0.99 19.53 -14.63
CA ASP A 126 2.12 18.62 -14.37
C ASP A 126 1.82 17.54 -13.32
N GLY A 127 0.54 17.25 -13.06
CA GLY A 127 0.11 16.24 -12.10
C GLY A 127 0.70 14.86 -12.36
N LYS A 128 1.30 14.28 -11.31
CA LYS A 128 1.93 12.95 -11.26
C LYS A 128 2.91 12.68 -12.40
N ASN A 129 4.18 13.04 -12.23
CA ASN A 129 5.35 12.53 -12.97
C ASN A 129 5.07 12.20 -14.46
N GLY A 130 4.46 13.13 -15.22
CA GLY A 130 4.19 12.97 -16.65
C GLY A 130 2.87 12.28 -17.04
N THR A 131 1.94 12.04 -16.11
CA THR A 131 0.58 11.54 -16.45
C THR A 131 -0.33 12.61 -17.07
N GLY A 132 0.04 13.88 -16.98
CA GLY A 132 -0.73 15.01 -17.54
C GLY A 132 -2.03 15.28 -16.78
N ASN A 133 -2.12 14.84 -15.52
CA ASN A 133 -3.30 15.09 -14.70
C ASN A 133 -3.39 16.57 -14.37
N ILE A 134 -4.52 17.19 -14.73
CA ILE A 134 -4.80 18.57 -14.35
C ILE A 134 -5.32 18.61 -12.91
N HIS A 135 -4.64 19.40 -12.07
CA HIS A 135 -5.02 19.60 -10.68
C HIS A 135 -5.36 21.06 -10.43
N THR A 136 -6.50 21.29 -9.78
CA THR A 136 -6.87 22.60 -9.26
C THR A 136 -6.84 22.58 -7.74
N HIS A 137 -5.92 23.35 -7.18
CA HIS A 137 -5.74 23.56 -5.75
C HIS A 137 -6.51 24.80 -5.30
N ILE A 138 -7.29 24.66 -4.23
CA ILE A 138 -8.04 25.75 -3.61
C ILE A 138 -7.62 25.82 -2.15
N ILE A 139 -6.87 26.86 -1.79
CA ILE A 139 -6.36 27.07 -0.43
C ILE A 139 -7.10 28.23 0.19
N ILE A 140 -7.91 27.96 1.20
CA ILE A 140 -8.65 29.00 1.94
C ILE A 140 -7.96 29.32 3.26
N ASN A 141 -7.99 30.59 3.65
CA ASN A 141 -7.73 30.98 5.04
C ASN A 141 -8.74 30.27 5.94
N SER A 142 -8.30 29.76 7.09
CA SER A 142 -9.24 29.13 8.02
C SER A 142 -10.26 30.13 8.54
N LEU A 143 -9.96 31.44 8.58
CA LEU A 143 -10.93 32.48 8.91
C LEU A 143 -11.75 32.93 7.71
N ARG A 144 -13.02 33.26 7.96
CA ARG A 144 -13.88 33.94 7.00
C ARG A 144 -13.65 35.46 7.08
N LYS A 145 -13.48 36.12 5.94
CA LYS A 145 -13.26 37.58 5.80
C LYS A 145 -14.58 38.36 5.74
N PHE A 146 -15.65 37.76 5.20
CA PHE A 146 -16.96 38.40 5.05
C PHE A 146 -18.09 37.54 5.62
N ASP A 147 -19.12 38.18 6.18
CA ASP A 147 -20.39 37.51 6.48
C ASP A 147 -21.01 36.92 5.20
N VAL A 148 -21.67 35.78 5.31
CA VAL A 148 -22.37 35.12 4.20
C VAL A 148 -23.77 34.68 4.61
N ASP A 149 -24.65 34.52 3.63
CA ASP A 149 -25.98 34.00 3.89
C ASP A 149 -25.94 32.50 4.27
N PRO A 150 -26.81 32.05 5.20
CA PRO A 150 -26.95 30.65 5.52
C PRO A 150 -27.24 29.78 4.29
N GLN A 151 -26.51 28.67 4.17
CA GLN A 151 -26.67 27.68 3.12
C GLN A 151 -27.40 26.44 3.66
N PRO A 152 -27.96 25.57 2.81
CA PRO A 152 -28.65 24.35 3.27
C PRO A 152 -27.80 23.40 4.12
N PHE A 153 -26.48 23.47 4.01
CA PHE A 153 -25.50 22.68 4.77
C PHE A 153 -24.93 23.44 5.99
N THR A 154 -25.38 24.66 6.27
CA THR A 154 -24.95 25.44 7.44
C THR A 154 -25.54 24.83 8.71
N GLU A 155 -24.69 24.34 9.61
CA GLU A 155 -25.14 23.76 10.88
C GLU A 155 -25.34 24.79 11.99
N ARG A 156 -24.54 25.87 12.01
CA ARG A 156 -24.56 26.88 13.08
C ARG A 156 -24.54 28.30 12.51
N PRO A 157 -25.25 29.26 13.11
CA PRO A 157 -25.22 30.66 12.66
C PRO A 157 -23.81 31.27 12.61
N ILE A 158 -22.91 30.84 13.51
CA ILE A 158 -21.51 31.30 13.55
C ILE A 158 -20.69 30.87 12.33
N ASP A 159 -21.09 29.80 11.63
CA ASP A 159 -20.35 29.30 10.47
C ASP A 159 -20.47 30.29 9.28
N CYS A 160 -21.43 31.22 9.34
CA CYS A 160 -21.69 32.27 8.36
C CYS A 160 -21.10 33.63 8.72
N LYS A 161 -20.36 33.74 9.84
CA LYS A 161 -19.89 35.02 10.37
C LYS A 161 -18.40 35.26 10.10
N THR A 162 -18.06 36.52 9.84
CA THR A 162 -16.68 37.00 9.72
C THR A 162 -15.88 36.69 10.98
N GLY A 163 -14.59 36.41 10.81
CA GLY A 163 -13.67 36.06 11.88
C GLY A 163 -13.87 34.65 12.47
N TYR A 164 -14.89 33.89 12.05
CA TYR A 164 -15.07 32.49 12.48
C TYR A 164 -14.36 31.52 11.54
N LYS A 165 -14.00 30.35 12.09
CA LYS A 165 -13.22 29.34 11.39
C LYS A 165 -14.10 28.51 10.45
N HIS A 166 -13.55 28.15 9.30
CA HIS A 166 -14.11 27.16 8.38
C HIS A 166 -14.34 25.84 9.12
N HIS A 167 -15.59 25.42 9.19
CA HIS A 167 -16.00 24.21 9.88
C HIS A 167 -16.50 23.19 8.86
N LEU A 168 -15.60 22.31 8.42
CA LEU A 168 -15.96 21.26 7.45
C LEU A 168 -16.70 20.12 8.15
N THR A 169 -18.04 20.16 8.09
CA THR A 169 -18.89 19.10 8.62
C THR A 169 -19.11 17.99 7.59
N LYS A 170 -19.78 16.90 7.99
CA LYS A 170 -20.08 15.79 7.07
C LYS A 170 -21.03 16.22 5.96
N ASP A 171 -22.04 17.03 6.28
CA ASP A 171 -23.02 17.47 5.29
C ASP A 171 -22.46 18.57 4.41
N TYR A 172 -21.58 19.41 4.94
CA TYR A 172 -20.80 20.34 4.12
C TYR A 172 -19.86 19.58 3.17
N LEU A 173 -19.13 18.56 3.63
CA LEU A 173 -18.30 17.74 2.74
C LEU A 173 -19.12 17.06 1.63
N LYS A 174 -20.31 16.52 1.94
CA LYS A 174 -21.21 15.97 0.91
C LYS A 174 -21.65 17.03 -0.08
N HIS A 175 -21.92 18.25 0.38
CA HIS A 175 -22.26 19.37 -0.51
C HIS A 175 -21.09 19.69 -1.45
N LEU A 176 -19.87 19.81 -0.93
CA LEU A 176 -18.66 20.03 -1.73
C LEU A 176 -18.49 18.94 -2.80
N GLN A 177 -18.61 17.68 -2.41
CA GLN A 177 -18.52 16.53 -3.31
C GLN A 177 -19.61 16.56 -4.40
N LYS A 178 -20.86 16.84 -4.01
CA LYS A 178 -21.97 16.95 -4.94
C LYS A 178 -21.81 18.13 -5.90
N SER A 179 -21.39 19.29 -5.41
CA SER A 179 -21.13 20.48 -6.23
C SER A 179 -20.09 20.19 -7.31
N LEU A 180 -19.00 19.47 -6.97
CA LEU A 180 -18.01 19.05 -7.96
C LEU A 180 -18.60 18.07 -8.97
N MET A 181 -19.36 17.06 -8.50
CA MET A 181 -20.02 16.10 -9.38
C MET A 181 -20.97 16.78 -10.38
N ASP A 182 -21.78 17.72 -9.91
CA ASP A 182 -22.75 18.46 -10.72
C ASP A 182 -22.04 19.31 -11.78
N ILE A 183 -20.92 19.97 -11.42
CA ILE A 183 -20.10 20.73 -12.38
C ILE A 183 -19.46 19.79 -13.41
N CYS A 184 -18.77 18.73 -12.99
CA CYS A 184 -18.13 17.81 -13.94
C CYS A 184 -19.15 17.15 -14.87
N GLN A 185 -20.33 16.79 -14.37
CA GLN A 185 -21.41 16.26 -15.21
C GLN A 185 -21.93 17.30 -16.22
N ARG A 186 -22.08 18.56 -15.79
CA ARG A 186 -22.49 19.68 -16.67
C ARG A 186 -21.46 19.95 -17.76
N GLU A 187 -20.18 19.92 -17.42
CA GLU A 187 -19.06 20.15 -18.34
C GLU A 187 -18.72 18.90 -19.20
N GLY A 188 -19.40 17.77 -18.99
CA GLY A 188 -19.17 16.54 -19.74
C GLY A 188 -17.88 15.80 -19.37
N LEU A 189 -17.31 16.07 -18.19
CA LEU A 189 -16.06 15.48 -17.71
C LEU A 189 -16.28 14.13 -17.02
N HIS A 190 -15.24 13.30 -16.98
CA HIS A 190 -15.29 12.01 -16.28
C HIS A 190 -15.49 12.18 -14.77
N GLN A 191 -16.66 11.79 -14.27
CA GLN A 191 -17.02 11.90 -12.87
C GLN A 191 -17.20 10.53 -12.20
N VAL A 192 -16.61 10.36 -11.01
CA VAL A 192 -16.89 9.22 -10.12
C VAL A 192 -17.94 9.61 -9.08
N ASP A 193 -18.70 8.65 -8.58
CA ASP A 193 -19.51 8.88 -7.38
C ASP A 193 -18.60 9.18 -6.17
N LEU A 194 -18.63 10.44 -5.70
CA LEU A 194 -17.86 10.90 -4.53
C LEU A 194 -18.62 10.69 -3.22
N LEU A 195 -19.92 10.40 -3.27
CA LEU A 195 -20.79 10.28 -2.11
C LEU A 195 -20.79 8.85 -1.57
N SER A 196 -20.68 7.86 -2.46
CA SER A 196 -20.61 6.45 -2.07
C SER A 196 -19.19 5.99 -1.72
N PRO A 197 -19.03 5.10 -0.73
CA PRO A 197 -17.73 4.48 -0.47
C PRO A 197 -17.26 3.63 -1.67
N ALA A 198 -16.00 3.78 -2.05
CA ALA A 198 -15.38 3.01 -3.13
C ALA A 198 -15.54 1.49 -2.94
N ALA A 199 -15.88 0.80 -4.04
CA ALA A 199 -16.04 -0.66 -4.12
C ALA A 199 -14.78 -1.38 -3.59
N ASP A 200 -13.63 -0.99 -4.14
CA ASP A 200 -12.31 -1.31 -3.63
C ASP A 200 -11.63 -0.04 -3.16
N ARG A 201 -11.27 0.00 -1.88
CA ARG A 201 -10.60 1.16 -1.28
C ARG A 201 -9.10 0.99 -1.31
N ILE A 202 -8.44 1.64 -2.27
CA ILE A 202 -6.97 1.73 -2.33
C ILE A 202 -6.53 3.03 -1.68
N SER A 203 -5.80 2.95 -0.56
CA SER A 203 -5.20 4.15 0.06
C SER A 203 -3.96 4.62 -0.72
N PRO A 204 -3.58 5.91 -0.68
CA PRO A 204 -2.34 6.38 -1.33
C PRO A 204 -1.10 5.57 -0.93
N GLN A 205 -0.97 5.26 0.37
CA GLN A 205 0.12 4.42 0.87
C GLN A 205 0.15 3.02 0.23
N GLU A 206 -1.02 2.44 -0.02
CA GLU A 206 -1.16 1.13 -0.66
C GLU A 206 -0.87 1.20 -2.16
N TYR A 207 -1.31 2.26 -2.83
CA TYR A 207 -0.98 2.53 -4.22
C TYR A 207 0.54 2.60 -4.44
N TYR A 208 1.25 3.43 -3.65
CA TYR A 208 2.70 3.52 -3.75
C TYR A 208 3.43 2.27 -3.26
N ALA A 209 2.86 1.52 -2.30
CA ALA A 209 3.38 0.21 -1.93
C ALA A 209 3.27 -0.79 -3.09
N LYS A 210 2.17 -0.76 -3.86
CA LYS A 210 1.99 -1.60 -5.05
C LYS A 210 3.03 -1.26 -6.12
N GLN A 211 3.22 0.01 -6.44
CA GLN A 211 4.21 0.43 -7.44
C GLN A 211 5.63 0.02 -7.06
N ARG A 212 6.06 0.32 -5.82
CA ARG A 212 7.40 -0.06 -5.34
C ARG A 212 7.58 -1.57 -5.28
N GLY A 213 6.57 -2.30 -4.80
CA GLY A 213 6.58 -3.75 -4.76
C GLY A 213 6.69 -4.38 -6.15
N GLN A 214 5.99 -3.82 -7.14
CA GLN A 214 6.09 -4.25 -8.54
C GLN A 214 7.48 -4.03 -9.10
N GLN A 215 8.07 -2.84 -8.92
CA GLN A 215 9.43 -2.56 -9.37
C GLN A 215 10.45 -3.53 -8.77
N ASN A 216 10.36 -3.82 -7.47
CA ASN A 216 11.23 -4.77 -6.80
C ASN A 216 11.03 -6.21 -7.32
N LEU A 217 9.78 -6.59 -7.59
CA LEU A 217 9.45 -7.90 -8.17
C LEU A 217 10.01 -8.02 -9.59
N ASP A 218 9.87 -6.99 -10.42
CA ASP A 218 10.39 -6.96 -11.79
C ASP A 218 11.91 -7.11 -11.82
N ILE A 219 12.62 -6.42 -10.92
CA ILE A 219 14.08 -6.56 -10.76
C ILE A 219 14.43 -8.01 -10.39
N ALA A 220 13.77 -8.59 -9.39
CA ALA A 220 14.02 -9.98 -8.99
C ALA A 220 13.70 -10.98 -10.11
N ASN A 221 12.64 -10.73 -10.88
CA ASN A 221 12.24 -11.56 -12.00
C ASN A 221 13.22 -11.48 -13.16
N ILE A 222 13.78 -10.31 -13.46
CA ILE A 222 14.86 -10.15 -14.44
C ILE A 222 16.08 -10.96 -14.02
N GLU A 223 16.49 -10.89 -12.75
CA GLU A 223 17.60 -11.70 -12.23
C GLU A 223 17.35 -13.20 -12.40
N LEU A 224 16.14 -13.66 -12.10
CA LEU A 224 15.76 -15.07 -12.30
C LEU A 224 15.81 -15.48 -13.77
N MET A 225 15.27 -14.65 -14.67
CA MET A 225 15.26 -14.94 -16.10
C MET A 225 16.68 -14.98 -16.70
N ILE A 226 17.60 -14.13 -16.23
CA ILE A 226 19.02 -14.17 -16.62
C ILE A 226 19.65 -15.51 -16.22
N GLU A 227 19.25 -16.06 -15.08
CA GLU A 227 19.72 -17.34 -14.57
C GLU A 227 18.96 -18.55 -15.14
N GLY A 228 18.04 -18.32 -16.09
CA GLY A 228 17.23 -19.38 -16.71
C GLY A 228 16.13 -19.95 -15.81
N ILE A 229 15.77 -19.24 -14.74
CA ILE A 229 14.73 -19.65 -13.79
C ILE A 229 13.44 -18.89 -14.09
N THR A 230 12.34 -19.63 -14.29
CA THR A 230 11.01 -19.03 -14.49
C THR A 230 10.55 -18.32 -13.21
N PRO A 231 10.11 -17.05 -13.27
CA PRO A 231 9.52 -16.37 -12.12
C PRO A 231 8.26 -17.05 -11.58
N MET A 232 8.09 -17.07 -10.25
CA MET A 232 6.88 -17.63 -9.61
C MET A 232 5.62 -16.81 -9.94
N HIS A 233 5.75 -15.48 -9.89
CA HIS A 233 4.67 -14.54 -10.24
C HIS A 233 5.24 -13.28 -10.88
N THR A 234 4.49 -12.67 -11.79
CA THR A 234 4.89 -11.43 -12.49
C THR A 234 4.17 -10.19 -11.99
N THR A 235 3.11 -10.35 -11.19
CA THR A 235 2.31 -9.23 -10.65
C THR A 235 2.44 -9.19 -9.13
N PHE A 236 2.74 -8.01 -8.59
CA PHE A 236 2.82 -7.78 -7.17
C PHE A 236 1.44 -7.46 -6.59
N GLU A 237 1.05 -8.21 -5.56
CA GLU A 237 -0.18 -7.97 -4.79
C GLU A 237 0.14 -7.41 -3.42
N THR A 238 -0.51 -6.30 -3.06
CA THR A 238 -0.38 -5.77 -1.69
C THR A 238 -1.05 -6.68 -0.66
N GLY A 239 -0.62 -6.59 0.60
CA GLY A 239 -1.25 -7.39 1.66
C GLY A 239 -2.76 -7.18 1.83
N LYS A 240 -3.29 -6.00 1.47
CA LYS A 240 -4.76 -5.77 1.45
C LYS A 240 -5.41 -6.35 0.21
N GLU A 241 -4.74 -6.29 -0.94
CA GLU A 241 -5.21 -6.89 -2.19
C GLU A 241 -5.32 -8.41 -2.07
N LYS A 242 -4.33 -9.08 -1.48
CA LYS A 242 -4.41 -10.52 -1.16
C LYS A 242 -5.65 -10.86 -0.32
N ILE A 243 -6.01 -10.01 0.63
CA ILE A 243 -7.21 -10.20 1.46
C ILE A 243 -8.49 -9.96 0.65
N ARG A 244 -8.52 -8.93 -0.20
CA ARG A 244 -9.65 -8.69 -1.11
C ARG A 244 -9.90 -9.87 -2.04
N ASN A 245 -8.84 -10.40 -2.64
CA ASN A 245 -8.89 -11.55 -3.55
C ASN A 245 -9.39 -12.79 -2.81
N ALA A 246 -8.82 -13.09 -1.63
CA ALA A 246 -9.28 -14.19 -0.78
C ALA A 246 -10.75 -14.06 -0.35
N ILE A 247 -11.20 -12.86 0.03
CA ILE A 247 -12.60 -12.65 0.39
C ILE A 247 -13.51 -12.88 -0.81
N SER A 248 -13.15 -12.36 -1.99
CA SER A 248 -13.96 -12.48 -3.20
C SER A 248 -14.12 -13.94 -3.62
N ASP A 249 -13.01 -14.69 -3.68
CA ASP A 249 -13.01 -16.13 -3.99
C ASP A 249 -13.92 -16.95 -3.05
N ILE A 250 -13.77 -16.79 -1.73
CA ILE A 250 -14.63 -17.53 -0.79
C ILE A 250 -16.09 -17.05 -0.87
N ALA A 251 -16.31 -15.75 -1.08
CA ALA A 251 -17.65 -15.18 -1.08
C ALA A 251 -18.50 -15.66 -2.26
N GLU A 252 -17.90 -15.97 -3.41
CA GLU A 252 -18.61 -16.49 -4.58
C GLU A 252 -19.28 -17.84 -4.34
N ARG A 253 -18.78 -18.64 -3.39
CA ARG A 253 -19.29 -20.00 -3.11
C ARG A 253 -19.84 -20.20 -1.71
N ALA A 254 -19.55 -19.32 -0.76
CA ALA A 254 -20.08 -19.43 0.59
C ALA A 254 -21.58 -19.12 0.61
N THR A 255 -22.35 -19.97 1.29
CA THR A 255 -23.82 -19.82 1.43
C THR A 255 -24.23 -19.25 2.79
N SER A 256 -23.29 -19.20 3.74
CA SER A 256 -23.49 -18.62 5.07
C SER A 256 -22.22 -17.96 5.60
N PHE A 257 -22.36 -17.16 6.66
CA PHE A 257 -21.21 -16.53 7.32
C PHE A 257 -20.30 -17.56 7.99
N GLU A 258 -20.87 -18.60 8.61
CA GLU A 258 -20.13 -19.67 9.26
C GLU A 258 -19.30 -20.47 8.25
N GLU A 259 -19.87 -20.74 7.07
CA GLU A 259 -19.16 -21.40 5.98
C GLU A 259 -18.04 -20.51 5.44
N PHE A 260 -18.34 -19.23 5.17
CA PHE A 260 -17.36 -18.24 4.76
C PHE A 260 -16.18 -18.16 5.75
N GLN A 261 -16.44 -18.09 7.05
CA GLN A 261 -15.42 -18.04 8.08
C GLN A 261 -14.54 -19.29 8.10
N ARG A 262 -15.14 -20.48 7.97
CA ARG A 262 -14.43 -21.75 7.95
C ARG A 262 -13.52 -21.86 6.73
N LEU A 263 -14.04 -21.58 5.53
CA LEU A 263 -13.32 -21.69 4.27
C LEU A 263 -12.19 -20.66 4.19
N LEU A 264 -12.47 -19.40 4.54
CA LEU A 264 -11.46 -18.33 4.51
C LEU A 264 -10.28 -18.61 5.46
N LYS A 265 -10.55 -19.21 6.63
CA LYS A 265 -9.49 -19.65 7.55
C LYS A 265 -8.74 -20.87 7.04
N ALA A 266 -9.44 -21.86 6.48
CA ALA A 266 -8.83 -23.11 6.03
C ALA A 266 -7.93 -22.91 4.81
N GLU A 267 -8.37 -22.10 3.84
CA GLU A 267 -7.70 -21.98 2.53
C GLU A 267 -6.71 -20.81 2.50
N TYR A 268 -7.02 -19.70 3.15
CA TYR A 268 -6.19 -18.49 3.13
C TYR A 268 -5.56 -18.15 4.49
N GLY A 269 -5.88 -18.89 5.56
CA GLY A 269 -5.38 -18.58 6.90
C GLY A 269 -5.90 -17.26 7.47
N ILE A 270 -6.99 -16.71 6.93
CA ILE A 270 -7.55 -15.43 7.35
C ILE A 270 -8.74 -15.69 8.27
N SER A 271 -8.66 -15.18 9.50
CA SER A 271 -9.77 -15.24 10.45
C SER A 271 -10.69 -14.02 10.28
N VAL A 272 -11.99 -14.23 10.14
CA VAL A 272 -12.99 -13.16 10.10
C VAL A 272 -13.83 -13.16 11.37
N LYS A 273 -14.22 -11.98 11.85
CA LYS A 273 -15.22 -11.81 12.92
C LYS A 273 -16.25 -10.76 12.55
N ASP A 274 -17.47 -10.96 13.02
CA ASP A 274 -18.53 -9.96 13.03
C ASP A 274 -18.56 -9.27 14.40
N HIS A 275 -18.31 -7.96 14.44
CA HIS A 275 -18.35 -7.19 15.68
C HIS A 275 -18.90 -5.78 15.44
N ARG A 276 -19.90 -5.37 16.22
CA ARG A 276 -20.57 -4.06 16.12
C ARG A 276 -21.09 -3.76 14.69
N GLY A 277 -21.69 -4.77 14.05
CA GLY A 277 -22.25 -4.66 12.70
C GLY A 277 -21.19 -4.52 11.60
N ARG A 278 -19.97 -5.04 11.82
CA ARG A 278 -18.85 -4.91 10.88
C ARG A 278 -18.01 -6.17 10.86
N PHE A 279 -17.62 -6.57 9.64
CA PHE A 279 -16.61 -7.59 9.45
C PHE A 279 -15.20 -7.03 9.63
N SER A 280 -14.34 -7.85 10.24
CA SER A 280 -12.93 -7.57 10.45
C SER A 280 -12.11 -8.82 10.20
N TYR A 281 -11.01 -8.68 9.46
CA TYR A 281 -10.19 -9.76 8.95
C TYR A 281 -8.79 -9.76 9.59
N LEU A 282 -8.30 -10.93 10.00
CA LEU A 282 -6.99 -11.12 10.60
C LEU A 282 -6.21 -12.18 9.81
N PRO A 283 -5.30 -11.76 8.93
CA PRO A 283 -4.31 -12.64 8.33
C PRO A 283 -3.37 -13.25 9.37
N ALA A 284 -2.86 -14.46 9.10
CA ALA A 284 -1.97 -15.18 10.01
C ALA A 284 -0.64 -14.45 10.30
N ASP A 285 -0.18 -13.59 9.39
CA ASP A 285 1.05 -12.80 9.51
C ASP A 285 0.85 -11.45 10.23
N ARG A 286 -0.36 -11.16 10.73
CA ARG A 286 -0.70 -9.89 11.40
C ARG A 286 -1.20 -10.08 12.83
N GLN A 287 -0.88 -9.11 13.67
CA GLN A 287 -1.39 -9.03 15.05
C GLN A 287 -2.71 -8.26 15.16
N LYS A 288 -3.02 -7.38 14.19
CA LYS A 288 -4.19 -6.50 14.22
C LYS A 288 -5.14 -6.79 13.07
N TYR A 289 -6.43 -6.73 13.39
CA TYR A 289 -7.51 -6.86 12.41
C TYR A 289 -7.56 -5.68 11.44
N ILE A 290 -7.93 -5.97 10.20
CA ILE A 290 -8.28 -4.99 9.18
C ILE A 290 -9.79 -4.95 9.05
N SER A 291 -10.40 -3.78 9.22
CA SER A 291 -11.85 -3.60 9.03
C SER A 291 -12.23 -3.68 7.56
N ALA A 292 -13.41 -4.23 7.23
CA ALA A 292 -13.99 -4.20 5.88
C ALA A 292 -13.93 -2.82 5.20
N ARG A 293 -14.24 -1.74 5.92
CA ARG A 293 -14.15 -0.34 5.46
C ARG A 293 -12.76 0.08 4.91
N ALA A 294 -11.70 -0.59 5.36
CA ALA A 294 -10.35 -0.33 4.89
C ALA A 294 -10.03 -1.05 3.56
N LEU A 295 -10.84 -2.06 3.20
CA LEU A 295 -10.75 -2.84 1.98
C LEU A 295 -11.70 -2.30 0.89
N GLY A 296 -12.88 -1.80 1.26
CA GLY A 296 -13.86 -1.24 0.32
C GLY A 296 -15.28 -1.76 0.58
N SER A 297 -16.28 -1.16 -0.06
CA SER A 297 -17.70 -1.51 0.15
C SER A 297 -18.09 -2.89 -0.37
N ASN A 298 -17.30 -3.48 -1.28
CA ASN A 298 -17.48 -4.86 -1.72
C ASN A 298 -17.31 -5.89 -0.58
N TYR A 299 -16.51 -5.54 0.43
CA TYR A 299 -16.16 -6.41 1.54
C TYR A 299 -16.94 -6.07 2.82
N ASP A 300 -17.89 -5.14 2.74
CA ASP A 300 -18.73 -4.79 3.87
C ASP A 300 -19.70 -5.93 4.20
N ARG A 301 -20.05 -6.01 5.49
CA ARG A 301 -20.92 -7.05 6.05
C ARG A 301 -22.20 -7.24 5.24
N ASP A 302 -22.94 -6.17 4.98
CA ASP A 302 -24.25 -6.23 4.34
C ASP A 302 -24.17 -6.59 2.84
N ARG A 303 -23.02 -6.33 2.19
CA ARG A 303 -22.77 -6.79 0.82
C ARG A 303 -22.53 -8.29 0.81
N LEU A 304 -21.63 -8.78 1.67
CA LEU A 304 -21.27 -10.20 1.74
C LEU A 304 -22.46 -11.07 2.19
N LEU A 305 -23.25 -10.63 3.18
CA LEU A 305 -24.44 -11.35 3.59
C LEU A 305 -25.49 -11.47 2.47
N ARG A 306 -25.60 -10.45 1.60
CA ARG A 306 -26.47 -10.52 0.42
C ARG A 306 -25.97 -11.56 -0.59
N ILE A 307 -24.66 -11.61 -0.84
CA ILE A 307 -24.04 -12.60 -1.71
C ILE A 307 -24.30 -14.01 -1.17
N PHE A 308 -24.09 -14.24 0.13
CA PHE A 308 -24.32 -15.56 0.74
C PHE A 308 -25.78 -16.00 0.61
N ALA A 309 -26.72 -15.08 0.84
CA ALA A 309 -28.15 -15.35 0.67
C ALA A 309 -28.52 -15.66 -0.80
N GLU A 310 -27.84 -15.05 -1.76
CA GLU A 310 -28.00 -15.35 -3.18
C GLU A 310 -27.45 -16.73 -3.54
N ASN A 311 -26.24 -17.04 -3.09
CA ASN A 311 -25.63 -18.36 -3.28
C ASN A 311 -26.49 -19.48 -2.71
N ALA A 312 -27.08 -19.28 -1.52
CA ALA A 312 -28.00 -20.24 -0.90
C ALA A 312 -29.27 -20.48 -1.74
N ARG A 313 -29.81 -19.43 -2.39
CA ARG A 313 -30.95 -19.55 -3.32
C ARG A 313 -30.56 -20.28 -4.61
N THR A 314 -29.39 -19.99 -5.17
CA THR A 314 -28.93 -20.64 -6.40
C THR A 314 -28.60 -22.11 -6.16
N ALA A 315 -28.00 -22.46 -5.01
CA ALA A 315 -27.70 -23.84 -4.63
C ALA A 315 -28.95 -24.70 -4.42
N THR A 316 -30.10 -24.10 -4.10
CA THR A 316 -31.39 -24.81 -3.97
C THR A 316 -32.13 -24.98 -5.30
N GLN A 317 -31.76 -24.20 -6.34
CA GLN A 317 -32.37 -24.26 -7.68
C GLN A 317 -31.54 -25.06 -8.68
N ASN A 318 -30.21 -25.06 -8.54
CA ASN A 318 -29.29 -25.81 -9.37
C ASN A 318 -28.71 -26.98 -8.58
N THR A 319 -29.22 -28.19 -8.83
CA THR A 319 -28.43 -29.41 -8.60
C THR A 319 -27.24 -29.35 -9.55
N PRO A 320 -25.97 -29.28 -9.10
CA PRO A 320 -24.85 -29.11 -10.01
C PRO A 320 -24.63 -30.39 -10.82
N HIS A 321 -24.91 -30.32 -12.13
CA HIS A 321 -24.22 -31.17 -13.09
C HIS A 321 -22.78 -30.65 -13.15
N TRP A 322 -21.83 -31.44 -12.66
CA TRP A 322 -20.41 -31.15 -12.79
C TRP A 322 -20.02 -31.12 -14.27
N THR A 323 -19.86 -29.93 -14.83
CA THR A 323 -19.09 -29.72 -16.05
C THR A 323 -18.03 -28.68 -15.73
N ALA A 324 -16.83 -29.15 -15.40
CA ALA A 324 -15.62 -28.35 -15.36
C ALA A 324 -14.51 -29.17 -16.02
N ASP A 325 -13.71 -28.49 -16.81
CA ASP A 325 -12.55 -28.98 -17.54
C ASP A 325 -11.80 -30.08 -16.79
N ASP A 326 -11.68 -31.26 -17.42
CA ASP A 326 -11.09 -32.44 -16.81
C ASP A 326 -9.61 -32.17 -16.45
N PRO A 327 -9.24 -32.04 -15.16
CA PRO A 327 -7.86 -31.81 -14.75
C PRO A 327 -6.94 -32.96 -15.19
N MET A 328 -7.52 -34.11 -15.52
CA MET A 328 -6.80 -35.28 -16.00
C MET A 328 -6.39 -35.15 -17.46
N ALA A 329 -6.97 -34.22 -18.23
CA ALA A 329 -6.60 -33.98 -19.62
C ALA A 329 -5.10 -33.65 -19.77
N ILE A 330 -4.50 -32.96 -18.77
CA ILE A 330 -3.07 -32.60 -18.77
C ILE A 330 -2.14 -33.83 -18.83
N LEU A 331 -2.58 -34.99 -18.34
CA LEU A 331 -1.81 -36.24 -18.35
C LEU A 331 -1.73 -36.88 -19.75
N PHE A 332 -2.56 -36.42 -20.69
CA PHE A 332 -2.64 -36.91 -22.06
C PHE A 332 -2.06 -35.92 -23.08
N ILE A 333 -1.64 -34.73 -22.64
CA ILE A 333 -0.95 -33.73 -23.46
C ILE A 333 0.49 -34.20 -23.68
N LYS A 334 0.96 -34.21 -24.94
CA LYS A 334 2.35 -34.51 -25.24
C LYS A 334 3.26 -33.39 -24.73
N SER A 335 4.34 -33.76 -24.07
CA SER A 335 5.41 -32.86 -23.62
C SER A 335 6.76 -33.38 -24.09
N ASP A 336 7.65 -32.47 -24.45
CA ASP A 336 9.03 -32.78 -24.84
C ASP A 336 9.99 -32.80 -23.63
N LEU A 337 9.52 -32.40 -22.44
CA LEU A 337 10.29 -32.41 -21.20
C LEU A 337 10.33 -33.83 -20.61
N ARG A 338 11.54 -34.34 -20.35
CA ARG A 338 11.72 -35.73 -19.92
C ARG A 338 11.01 -36.03 -18.59
N LEU A 339 11.16 -35.15 -17.59
CA LEU A 339 10.50 -35.30 -16.29
C LEU A 339 8.97 -35.35 -16.42
N VAL A 340 8.39 -34.57 -17.33
CA VAL A 340 6.94 -34.59 -17.57
C VAL A 340 6.50 -35.93 -18.14
N VAL A 341 7.24 -36.48 -19.11
CA VAL A 341 6.96 -37.80 -19.69
C VAL A 341 7.04 -38.90 -18.64
N ASP A 342 8.06 -38.87 -17.77
CA ASP A 342 8.24 -39.83 -16.68
C ASP A 342 7.10 -39.76 -15.67
N LEU A 343 6.71 -38.54 -15.25
CA LEU A 343 5.57 -38.31 -14.36
C LEU A 343 4.26 -38.79 -14.98
N GLN A 344 3.98 -38.45 -16.24
CA GLN A 344 2.78 -38.91 -16.95
C GLN A 344 2.72 -40.44 -17.04
N THR A 345 3.86 -41.10 -17.27
CA THR A 345 3.95 -42.56 -17.35
C THR A 345 3.65 -43.21 -15.99
N CYS A 346 4.24 -42.69 -14.91
CA CYS A 346 3.98 -43.12 -13.53
C CYS A 346 2.49 -42.98 -13.18
N VAL A 347 1.89 -41.82 -13.50
CA VAL A 347 0.47 -41.56 -13.22
C VAL A 347 -0.43 -42.54 -13.97
N LYS A 348 -0.14 -42.81 -15.26
CA LYS A 348 -0.89 -43.78 -16.07
C LYS A 348 -0.76 -45.21 -15.54
N ALA A 349 0.43 -45.62 -15.10
CA ALA A 349 0.65 -46.94 -14.49
C ALA A 349 -0.17 -47.10 -13.19
N GLN A 350 -0.22 -46.06 -12.35
CA GLN A 350 -1.02 -46.04 -11.12
C GLN A 350 -2.54 -46.01 -11.36
N GLN A 351 -3.00 -45.60 -12.55
CA GLN A 351 -4.42 -45.66 -12.93
C GLN A 351 -4.88 -47.06 -13.41
N SER A 352 -3.98 -48.02 -13.57
CA SER A 352 -4.33 -49.37 -14.03
C SER A 352 -5.32 -50.07 -13.09
N ARG A 353 -6.09 -51.01 -13.66
CA ARG A 353 -7.36 -51.55 -13.11
C ARG A 353 -7.25 -52.21 -11.73
N ALA A 354 -6.06 -52.65 -11.31
CA ALA A 354 -5.81 -53.25 -10.00
C ALA A 354 -5.59 -52.23 -8.87
N TYR A 355 -5.17 -51.00 -9.20
CA TYR A 355 -4.87 -49.94 -8.22
C TYR A 355 -5.96 -48.85 -8.18
N ALA A 356 -6.72 -48.69 -9.27
CA ALA A 356 -7.82 -47.73 -9.40
C ALA A 356 -8.90 -47.80 -8.30
N GLN A 357 -9.10 -48.95 -7.63
CA GLN A 357 -10.03 -49.06 -6.49
C GLN A 357 -9.51 -48.40 -5.18
N LYS A 358 -8.22 -48.03 -5.11
CA LYS A 358 -7.58 -47.45 -3.91
C LYS A 358 -7.13 -46.00 -4.06
N VAL A 359 -7.02 -45.46 -5.27
CA VAL A 359 -6.53 -44.09 -5.48
C VAL A 359 -7.64 -43.08 -5.26
N LYS A 360 -7.43 -42.13 -4.34
CA LYS A 360 -8.36 -41.01 -4.12
C LYS A 360 -8.29 -40.02 -5.28
N ILE A 361 -9.44 -39.52 -5.74
CA ILE A 361 -9.53 -38.49 -6.79
C ILE A 361 -8.67 -37.26 -6.45
N SER A 362 -8.60 -36.87 -5.17
CA SER A 362 -7.74 -35.79 -4.69
C SER A 362 -6.26 -36.02 -4.97
N ASN A 363 -5.78 -37.28 -4.90
CA ASN A 363 -4.38 -37.60 -5.17
C ASN A 363 -4.10 -37.46 -6.67
N LEU A 364 -5.00 -37.94 -7.53
CA LEU A 364 -4.88 -37.79 -8.99
C LEU A 364 -4.85 -36.31 -9.41
N GLN A 365 -5.69 -35.48 -8.80
CA GLN A 365 -5.68 -34.03 -9.03
C GLN A 365 -4.35 -33.40 -8.59
N GLN A 366 -3.79 -33.81 -7.45
CA GLN A 366 -2.48 -33.33 -6.99
C GLN A 366 -1.34 -33.74 -7.94
N MET A 367 -1.37 -34.96 -8.47
CA MET A 367 -0.40 -35.41 -9.46
C MET A 367 -0.51 -34.63 -10.77
N ALA A 368 -1.74 -34.43 -11.27
CA ALA A 368 -1.99 -33.62 -12.47
C ALA A 368 -1.49 -32.17 -12.31
N ARG A 369 -1.72 -31.55 -11.15
CA ARG A 369 -1.19 -30.22 -10.81
C ARG A 369 0.35 -30.20 -10.80
N THR A 370 0.97 -31.25 -10.26
CA THR A 370 2.44 -31.37 -10.23
C THR A 370 3.00 -31.48 -11.64
N VAL A 371 2.37 -32.28 -12.51
CA VAL A 371 2.77 -32.41 -13.93
C VAL A 371 2.63 -31.07 -14.66
N ALA A 372 1.50 -30.38 -14.48
CA ALA A 372 1.27 -29.06 -15.07
C ALA A 372 2.35 -28.05 -14.63
N TYR A 373 2.64 -28.00 -13.33
CA TYR A 373 3.66 -27.11 -12.79
C TYR A 373 5.05 -27.35 -13.40
N VAL A 374 5.48 -28.62 -13.45
CA VAL A 374 6.76 -29.03 -14.05
C VAL A 374 6.84 -28.61 -15.51
N GLN A 375 5.74 -28.77 -16.25
CA GLN A 375 5.66 -28.39 -17.65
C GLN A 375 5.68 -26.87 -17.86
N GLU A 376 4.89 -26.12 -17.09
CA GLU A 376 4.81 -24.65 -17.16
C GLU A 376 6.15 -23.99 -16.82
N HIS A 377 6.89 -24.54 -15.87
CA HIS A 377 8.18 -24.00 -15.43
C HIS A 377 9.38 -24.53 -16.23
N GLY A 378 9.17 -25.52 -17.11
CA GLY A 378 10.18 -26.02 -18.02
C GLY A 378 11.23 -26.94 -17.39
N TYR A 379 10.91 -27.62 -16.28
CA TYR A 379 11.87 -28.51 -15.62
C TYR A 379 12.04 -29.81 -16.41
N ASP A 380 13.22 -29.99 -17.02
CA ASP A 380 13.51 -31.16 -17.86
C ASP A 380 13.85 -32.41 -17.04
N SER A 381 14.45 -32.25 -15.86
CA SER A 381 14.85 -33.36 -14.99
C SER A 381 14.61 -33.09 -13.49
N ARG A 382 14.62 -34.16 -12.69
CA ARG A 382 14.54 -34.07 -11.22
C ARG A 382 15.72 -33.28 -10.65
N GLU A 383 16.91 -33.47 -11.21
CA GLU A 383 18.13 -32.75 -10.84
C GLU A 383 17.96 -31.25 -11.12
N ASN A 384 17.44 -30.86 -12.29
CA ASN A 384 17.22 -29.46 -12.64
C ASN A 384 16.21 -28.78 -11.71
N LEU A 385 15.13 -29.47 -11.32
CA LEU A 385 14.18 -28.98 -10.31
C LEU A 385 14.86 -28.79 -8.94
N SER A 386 15.69 -29.75 -8.52
CA SER A 386 16.42 -29.68 -7.24
C SER A 386 17.46 -28.55 -7.24
N GLU A 387 18.24 -28.39 -8.30
CA GLU A 387 19.21 -27.31 -8.46
C GLU A 387 18.53 -25.94 -8.44
N THR A 388 17.36 -25.83 -9.07
CA THR A 388 16.54 -24.61 -9.00
C THR A 388 16.10 -24.33 -7.57
N ALA A 389 15.64 -25.35 -6.83
CA ALA A 389 15.23 -25.20 -5.43
C ALA A 389 16.40 -24.71 -4.54
N ASP A 390 17.62 -25.20 -4.77
CA ASP A 390 18.85 -24.79 -4.07
C ASP A 390 19.31 -23.37 -4.45
N ALA A 391 19.17 -23.00 -5.73
CA ALA A 391 19.43 -21.63 -6.20
C ALA A 391 18.47 -20.63 -5.53
N ILE A 392 17.17 -20.94 -5.50
CA ILE A 392 16.15 -20.11 -4.82
C ILE A 392 16.40 -20.07 -3.31
N TYR A 393 16.82 -21.18 -2.69
CA TYR A 393 17.22 -21.19 -1.28
C TYR A 393 18.38 -20.22 -1.00
N THR A 394 19.39 -20.21 -1.86
CA THR A 394 20.55 -19.32 -1.74
C THR A 394 20.13 -17.85 -1.83
N LYS A 395 19.25 -17.52 -2.78
CA LYS A 395 18.67 -16.17 -2.91
C LYS A 395 17.83 -15.79 -1.68
N MET A 396 16.99 -16.70 -1.17
CA MET A 396 16.23 -16.50 0.07
C MET A 396 17.16 -16.21 1.26
N ALA A 397 18.23 -17.00 1.42
CA ALA A 397 19.20 -16.84 2.51
C ALA A 397 19.94 -15.50 2.42
N LYS A 398 20.36 -15.10 1.22
CA LYS A 398 20.97 -13.79 0.95
C LYS A 398 20.03 -12.63 1.29
N ALA A 399 18.80 -12.65 0.75
CA ALA A 399 17.81 -11.60 1.01
C ALA A 399 17.50 -11.46 2.52
N ARG A 400 17.42 -12.57 3.25
CA ARG A 400 17.28 -12.57 4.71
C ARG A 400 18.49 -11.96 5.42
N GLY A 401 19.70 -12.28 4.95
CA GLY A 401 20.95 -11.72 5.47
C GLY A 401 21.02 -10.21 5.30
N ASP A 402 20.70 -9.73 4.10
CA ASP A 402 20.68 -8.30 3.76
C ASP A 402 19.64 -7.55 4.61
N ALA A 403 18.43 -8.09 4.74
CA ALA A 403 17.38 -7.52 5.60
C ALA A 403 17.84 -7.38 7.06
N LYS A 404 18.50 -8.41 7.61
CA LYS A 404 19.03 -8.38 8.98
C LYS A 404 20.17 -7.36 9.15
N LEU A 405 21.03 -7.21 8.15
CA LEU A 405 22.10 -6.22 8.17
C LEU A 405 21.51 -4.80 8.21
N THR A 406 20.52 -4.52 7.38
CA THR A 406 19.80 -3.23 7.36
C THR A 406 19.07 -2.98 8.67
N GLU A 407 18.45 -4.00 9.27
CA GLU A 407 17.82 -3.90 10.60
C GLU A 407 18.81 -3.54 11.71
N SER A 408 20.03 -4.11 11.66
CA SER A 408 21.11 -3.76 12.58
C SER A 408 21.55 -2.30 12.41
N LYS A 409 21.67 -1.82 11.17
CA LYS A 409 21.95 -0.39 10.88
C LYS A 409 20.83 0.50 11.43
N LEU A 410 19.58 0.17 11.15
CA LEU A 410 18.40 0.90 11.62
C LEU A 410 18.35 0.99 13.16
N ARG A 411 18.75 -0.08 13.87
CA ARG A 411 18.87 -0.07 15.33
C ARG A 411 19.91 0.95 15.81
N LYS A 412 21.09 0.98 15.19
CA LYS A 412 22.15 1.96 15.51
C LYS A 412 21.70 3.38 15.21
N THR A 413 21.06 3.64 14.07
CA THR A 413 20.54 4.97 13.73
C THR A 413 19.46 5.42 14.73
N ASN A 414 18.55 4.52 15.15
CA ASN A 414 17.55 4.85 16.17
C ASN A 414 18.18 5.18 17.54
N GLU A 415 19.23 4.45 17.93
CA GLU A 415 20.01 4.73 19.15
C GLU A 415 20.67 6.13 19.07
N GLN A 416 21.29 6.46 17.94
CA GLN A 416 21.84 7.80 17.71
C GLN A 416 20.78 8.90 17.76
N ILE A 417 19.59 8.68 17.17
CA ILE A 417 18.47 9.64 17.24
C ILE A 417 18.04 9.86 18.69
N HIS A 418 17.93 8.78 19.47
CA HIS A 418 17.55 8.86 20.87
C HIS A 418 18.56 9.68 21.68
N TYR A 419 19.84 9.32 21.63
CA TYR A 419 20.88 10.00 22.40
C TYR A 419 21.17 11.41 21.88
N LEU A 420 21.02 11.70 20.58
CA LEU A 420 21.12 13.06 20.06
C LEU A 420 19.97 13.94 20.55
N GLY A 421 18.74 13.40 20.58
CA GLY A 421 17.59 14.09 21.18
C GLY A 421 17.83 14.39 22.66
N GLN A 422 18.30 13.41 23.42
CA GLN A 422 18.66 13.56 24.83
C GLN A 422 19.73 14.64 25.02
N TYR A 423 20.84 14.58 24.27
CA TYR A 423 21.92 15.56 24.28
C TYR A 423 21.43 16.98 24.00
N LEU A 424 20.63 17.17 22.95
CA LEU A 424 20.12 18.49 22.58
C LEU A 424 19.17 19.06 23.64
N SER A 425 18.34 18.21 24.26
CA SER A 425 17.39 18.64 25.30
C SER A 425 18.09 19.06 26.61
N THR A 426 19.19 18.40 26.98
CA THR A 426 19.93 18.66 28.23
C THR A 426 21.10 19.64 28.06
N LYS A 427 21.42 20.04 26.82
CA LYS A 427 22.56 20.92 26.51
C LYS A 427 22.52 22.28 27.22
N SER A 428 21.34 22.89 27.34
CA SER A 428 21.19 24.19 28.01
C SER A 428 21.51 24.08 29.51
N ILE A 429 20.93 23.07 30.17
CA ILE A 429 21.13 22.79 31.60
C ILE A 429 22.60 22.49 31.89
N TYR A 430 23.26 21.70 31.04
CA TYR A 430 24.69 21.46 31.18
C TYR A 430 25.52 22.75 30.98
N GLY A 431 25.12 23.62 30.05
CA GLY A 431 25.73 24.94 29.88
C GLY A 431 25.58 25.85 31.11
N GLU A 432 24.43 25.80 31.78
CA GLU A 432 24.19 26.50 33.05
C GLU A 432 25.02 25.92 34.19
N PHE A 433 25.12 24.59 34.29
CA PHE A 433 26.00 23.91 35.24
C PHE A 433 27.46 24.36 35.12
N LEU A 434 27.97 24.53 33.90
CA LEU A 434 29.35 25.02 33.68
C LEU A 434 29.57 26.44 34.21
N LYS A 435 28.53 27.28 34.16
CA LYS A 435 28.54 28.68 34.62
C LYS A 435 28.12 28.85 36.08
N ALA A 436 27.59 27.80 36.71
CA ALA A 436 27.04 27.87 38.05
C ALA A 436 28.12 28.19 39.10
N PRO A 437 27.89 29.16 40.00
CA PRO A 437 28.85 29.54 41.02
C PRO A 437 29.06 28.45 42.07
N ASN A 438 28.04 27.62 42.36
CA ASN A 438 28.15 26.46 43.23
C ASN A 438 27.69 25.18 42.51
N LYS A 439 28.65 24.50 41.88
CA LYS A 439 28.43 23.28 41.09
C LYS A 439 27.87 22.10 41.89
N LYS A 440 28.13 22.04 43.20
CA LYS A 440 27.66 20.93 44.05
C LYS A 440 26.15 21.01 44.28
N ILE A 441 25.64 22.20 44.57
CA ILE A 441 24.19 22.43 44.75
C ILE A 441 23.47 22.26 43.42
N PHE A 442 24.02 22.81 42.33
CA PHE A 442 23.42 22.67 41.00
C PHE A 442 23.33 21.19 40.57
N ARG A 443 24.38 20.39 40.81
CA ARG A 443 24.36 18.96 40.50
C ARG A 443 23.36 18.17 41.35
N GLN A 444 23.08 18.59 42.58
CA GLN A 444 22.02 17.96 43.39
C GLN A 444 20.62 18.31 42.90
N ALA A 445 20.41 19.53 42.36
CA ALA A 445 19.12 19.96 41.84
C ALA A 445 18.80 19.42 40.44
N HIS A 446 19.82 19.16 39.62
CA HIS A 446 19.71 18.72 38.22
C HIS A 446 20.48 17.41 37.97
N SER A 447 20.44 16.48 38.92
CA SER A 447 21.24 15.25 38.85
C SER A 447 20.93 14.41 37.61
N ASP A 448 19.64 14.32 37.28
CA ASP A 448 19.13 13.42 36.25
C ASP A 448 19.44 13.97 34.86
N GLU A 449 19.27 15.29 34.65
CA GLU A 449 19.57 15.95 33.37
C GLU A 449 21.07 15.97 33.08
N LEU A 450 21.91 16.13 34.12
CA LEU A 450 23.36 16.03 33.96
C LEU A 450 23.81 14.60 33.65
N ALA A 451 23.23 13.59 34.31
CA ALA A 451 23.51 12.19 34.02
C ALA A 451 23.09 11.84 32.57
N GLN A 452 21.90 12.28 32.15
CA GLN A 452 21.42 12.10 30.78
C GLN A 452 22.33 12.79 29.74
N TYR A 453 22.82 13.99 30.02
CA TYR A 453 23.76 14.67 29.13
C TYR A 453 25.09 13.91 29.01
N GLU A 454 25.66 13.49 30.14
CA GLU A 454 26.94 12.78 30.19
C GLU A 454 26.85 11.42 29.49
N GLU A 455 25.78 10.66 29.72
CA GLU A 455 25.49 9.38 29.04
C GLU A 455 25.35 9.58 27.52
N ALA A 456 24.51 10.53 27.09
CA ALA A 456 24.29 10.81 25.68
C ALA A 456 25.59 11.20 24.97
N LEU A 457 26.42 12.03 25.61
CA LEU A 457 27.71 12.41 25.07
C LEU A 457 28.68 11.23 24.94
N GLN A 458 28.66 10.30 25.89
CA GLN A 458 29.49 9.09 25.85
C GLN A 458 29.12 8.20 24.66
N ILE A 459 27.81 7.94 24.46
CA ILE A 459 27.33 7.10 23.37
C ILE A 459 27.57 7.76 22.01
N LEU A 460 27.26 9.06 21.86
CA LEU A 460 27.48 9.78 20.60
C LEU A 460 28.96 9.79 20.18
N LYS A 461 29.90 9.86 21.14
CA LYS A 461 31.34 9.76 20.88
C LYS A 461 31.77 8.40 20.35
N GLN A 462 31.12 7.30 20.75
CA GLN A 462 31.42 5.97 20.21
C GLN A 462 31.08 5.85 18.72
N HIS A 463 30.17 6.70 18.24
CA HIS A 463 29.71 6.70 16.85
C HIS A 463 30.39 7.75 15.96
N SER A 464 31.22 8.65 16.51
CA SER A 464 31.80 9.78 15.77
C SER A 464 33.32 9.87 16.00
N LEU A 465 34.12 9.33 15.06
CA LEU A 465 35.58 9.36 15.10
C LEU A 465 36.16 10.76 14.88
N ASP A 466 35.44 11.61 14.13
CA ASP A 466 35.90 12.95 13.73
C ASP A 466 35.39 14.07 14.65
N GLY A 467 34.73 13.73 15.76
CA GLY A 467 34.22 14.69 16.75
C GLY A 467 33.02 15.55 16.30
N LYS A 468 32.49 15.34 15.09
CA LYS A 468 31.25 15.97 14.61
C LYS A 468 30.08 14.99 14.67
N PHE A 469 28.97 15.41 15.28
CA PHE A 469 27.75 14.61 15.36
C PHE A 469 26.84 14.86 14.14
N PRO A 470 26.20 13.82 13.59
CA PRO A 470 25.13 13.98 12.60
C PRO A 470 24.01 14.90 13.10
N THR A 471 23.29 15.56 12.20
CA THR A 471 22.13 16.36 12.61
C THR A 471 20.89 15.48 12.80
N MET A 472 19.91 15.96 13.57
CA MET A 472 18.60 15.29 13.70
C MET A 472 17.88 15.14 12.37
N LYS A 473 18.12 16.05 11.41
CA LYS A 473 17.55 15.97 10.07
C LYS A 473 18.15 14.78 9.31
N ASP A 474 19.47 14.65 9.33
CA ASP A 474 20.20 13.61 8.59
C ASP A 474 19.87 12.21 9.14
N LEU A 475 19.88 12.03 10.46
CA LEU A 475 19.55 10.74 11.06
C LEU A 475 18.10 10.31 10.79
N ARG A 476 17.16 11.26 10.74
CA ARG A 476 15.76 10.97 10.39
C ARG A 476 15.62 10.57 8.92
N ALA A 477 16.34 11.25 8.02
CA ALA A 477 16.38 10.88 6.61
C ALA A 477 17.02 9.50 6.39
N GLU A 478 18.14 9.21 7.06
CA GLU A 478 18.79 7.89 7.01
C GLU A 478 17.86 6.79 7.55
N LYS A 479 17.19 7.03 8.69
CA LYS A 479 16.21 6.09 9.25
C LYS A 479 15.09 5.79 8.25
N GLU A 480 14.59 6.80 7.55
CA GLU A 480 13.54 6.64 6.54
C GLU A 480 14.03 5.77 5.37
N GLN A 481 15.21 6.07 4.83
CA GLN A 481 15.84 5.28 3.76
C GLN A 481 16.09 3.82 4.18
N LEU A 482 16.67 3.59 5.36
CA LEU A 482 16.91 2.25 5.90
C LEU A 482 15.59 1.49 6.13
N THR A 483 14.52 2.18 6.50
CA THR A 483 13.20 1.56 6.66
C THR A 483 12.65 1.10 5.31
N ILE A 484 12.71 1.96 4.29
CA ILE A 484 12.28 1.62 2.92
C ILE A 484 13.10 0.44 2.38
N GLN A 485 14.42 0.48 2.55
CA GLN A 485 15.32 -0.59 2.11
C GLN A 485 15.02 -1.92 2.82
N LYS A 486 14.82 -1.88 4.15
CA LYS A 486 14.49 -3.06 4.95
C LYS A 486 13.17 -3.68 4.46
N ASP A 487 12.15 -2.87 4.23
CA ASP A 487 10.84 -3.35 3.77
C ASP A 487 10.95 -4.01 2.39
N ALA A 488 11.65 -3.39 1.44
CA ALA A 488 11.93 -3.97 0.12
C ALA A 488 12.67 -5.33 0.22
N GLN A 489 13.71 -5.41 1.06
CA GLN A 489 14.46 -6.66 1.28
C GLN A 489 13.60 -7.76 1.91
N TYR A 490 12.69 -7.41 2.81
CA TYR A 490 11.74 -8.38 3.39
C TYR A 490 10.70 -8.86 2.37
N ASP A 491 10.26 -8.00 1.45
CA ASP A 491 9.38 -8.39 0.36
C ASP A 491 10.08 -9.39 -0.58
N THR A 492 11.33 -9.12 -0.97
CA THR A 492 12.16 -10.05 -1.75
C THR A 492 12.41 -11.37 -0.99
N TYR A 493 12.70 -11.30 0.31
CA TYR A 493 12.84 -12.51 1.15
C TYR A 493 11.55 -13.32 1.18
N ARG A 494 10.39 -12.67 1.34
CA ARG A 494 9.09 -13.35 1.36
C ARG A 494 8.80 -14.02 0.02
N TYR A 495 9.08 -13.35 -1.09
CA TYR A 495 8.97 -13.92 -2.43
C TYR A 495 9.79 -15.21 -2.57
N PHE A 496 11.10 -15.18 -2.29
CA PHE A 496 11.94 -16.37 -2.41
C PHE A 496 11.60 -17.44 -1.36
N LYS A 497 11.10 -17.07 -0.19
CA LYS A 497 10.62 -18.02 0.81
C LYS A 497 9.39 -18.79 0.32
N ASP A 498 8.42 -18.06 -0.26
CA ASP A 498 7.20 -18.66 -0.78
C ASP A 498 7.52 -19.54 -2.00
N TYR A 499 8.41 -19.07 -2.90
CA TYR A 499 8.88 -19.85 -4.06
C TYR A 499 9.64 -21.11 -3.63
N HIS A 500 10.57 -21.00 -2.67
CA HIS A 500 11.30 -22.15 -2.15
C HIS A 500 10.36 -23.19 -1.54
N LYS A 501 9.34 -22.75 -0.78
CA LYS A 501 8.35 -23.65 -0.18
C LYS A 501 7.51 -24.36 -1.24
N GLU A 502 7.14 -23.67 -2.31
CA GLU A 502 6.44 -24.25 -3.45
C GLU A 502 7.31 -25.31 -4.13
N LEU A 503 8.55 -24.99 -4.48
CA LEU A 503 9.50 -25.92 -5.08
C LEU A 503 9.74 -27.14 -4.20
N GLN A 504 9.89 -26.97 -2.88
CA GLN A 504 10.00 -28.11 -1.95
C GLN A 504 8.78 -29.03 -1.98
N THR A 505 7.58 -28.45 -2.10
CA THR A 505 6.33 -29.23 -2.22
C THR A 505 6.29 -29.99 -3.54
N VAL A 506 6.71 -29.35 -4.64
CA VAL A 506 6.79 -29.97 -5.97
C VAL A 506 7.84 -31.07 -5.99
N CYS A 507 9.03 -30.86 -5.44
CA CYS A 507 10.07 -31.89 -5.29
C CYS A 507 9.53 -33.11 -4.53
N ALA A 508 8.87 -32.90 -3.39
CA ALA A 508 8.29 -33.99 -2.61
C ALA A 508 7.20 -34.76 -3.38
N ASN A 509 6.36 -34.05 -4.14
CA ASN A 509 5.36 -34.68 -4.99
C ASN A 509 5.99 -35.48 -6.13
N VAL A 510 6.98 -34.92 -6.82
CA VAL A 510 7.74 -35.61 -7.88
C VAL A 510 8.38 -36.89 -7.34
N ASP A 511 9.06 -36.80 -6.19
CA ASP A 511 9.67 -37.95 -5.52
C ASP A 511 8.65 -39.03 -5.18
N SER A 512 7.48 -38.62 -4.67
CA SER A 512 6.40 -39.55 -4.36
C SER A 512 5.79 -40.21 -5.60
N ILE A 513 5.67 -39.47 -6.72
CA ILE A 513 5.10 -40.00 -7.97
C ILE A 513 6.06 -41.00 -8.62
N LEU A 514 7.34 -40.66 -8.72
CA LEU A 514 8.39 -41.49 -9.30
C LEU A 514 8.72 -42.70 -8.39
N GLY A 515 8.76 -42.49 -7.06
CA GLY A 515 9.05 -43.55 -6.09
C GLY A 515 7.97 -44.63 -6.03
N ALA A 516 6.70 -44.27 -6.23
CA ALA A 516 5.60 -45.23 -6.29
C ALA A 516 5.69 -46.18 -7.49
N GLU A 517 6.37 -45.82 -8.58
CA GLU A 517 6.62 -46.72 -9.71
C GLU A 517 7.60 -47.85 -9.35
N GLN A 518 8.62 -47.56 -8.52
CA GLN A 518 9.57 -48.58 -8.06
C GLN A 518 8.89 -49.65 -7.20
N GLU A 519 7.91 -49.27 -6.37
CA GLU A 519 7.11 -50.22 -5.60
C GLU A 519 6.18 -51.06 -6.49
N VAL A 520 5.57 -50.45 -7.53
CA VAL A 520 4.71 -51.14 -8.51
C VAL A 520 5.52 -52.16 -9.33
N GLN A 521 6.68 -51.77 -9.86
CA GLN A 521 7.56 -52.67 -10.60
C GLN A 521 8.11 -53.82 -9.73
N GLN A 522 8.43 -53.55 -8.46
CA GLN A 522 8.85 -54.60 -7.51
C GLN A 522 7.72 -55.58 -7.18
N HIS A 523 6.48 -55.09 -7.02
CA HIS A 523 5.32 -55.94 -6.78
C HIS A 523 4.97 -56.81 -8.00
N GLU A 524 5.05 -56.26 -9.23
CA GLU A 524 4.85 -57.03 -10.46
C GLU A 524 5.95 -58.06 -10.70
N GLN A 525 7.21 -57.74 -10.39
CA GLN A 525 8.35 -58.68 -10.45
C GLN A 525 8.27 -59.79 -9.38
N GLN A 526 7.78 -59.48 -8.17
CA GLN A 526 7.51 -60.50 -7.15
C GLN A 526 6.32 -61.39 -7.51
N HIS A 527 5.32 -60.85 -8.23
CA HIS A 527 4.17 -61.61 -8.70
C HIS A 527 4.55 -62.52 -9.88
N THR A 528 5.44 -62.09 -10.78
CA THR A 528 5.96 -62.92 -11.88
C THR A 528 6.93 -63.99 -11.39
N ARG A 529 7.79 -63.71 -10.39
CA ARG A 529 8.66 -64.75 -9.76
C ARG A 529 7.91 -65.82 -8.98
N LYS A 530 6.69 -65.57 -8.51
CA LYS A 530 5.83 -66.60 -7.89
C LYS A 530 5.12 -67.51 -8.91
N TYR A 531 5.22 -67.19 -10.20
CA TYR A 531 4.61 -67.93 -11.30
C TYR A 531 5.63 -68.35 -12.38
N GLU A 532 6.93 -68.39 -12.05
CA GLU A 532 7.87 -69.20 -12.83
C GLU A 532 7.73 -70.66 -12.40
N PRO A 533 7.34 -71.60 -13.29
CA PRO A 533 7.40 -73.01 -12.99
C PRO A 533 8.88 -73.38 -12.84
N SER A 534 9.22 -74.12 -11.78
CA SER A 534 10.47 -74.86 -11.76
C SER A 534 10.41 -75.95 -12.84
N LEU A 535 11.00 -75.69 -14.01
CA LEU A 535 11.74 -76.61 -14.90
C LEU A 535 12.00 -75.96 -16.27
#